data_AF-A0A936D0L2-F1
#
_entry.id   AF-A0A936D0L2-F1
#
_cell.length_a   1.000
_cell.length_b   1.000
_cell.length_c   1.000
_cell.angle_alpha   90.00
_cell.angle_beta   90.00
_cell.angle_gamma   90.00
#
_symmetry.space_group_name_H-M   'P 1'
#
loop_
_entity.id
_entity.type
_entity.pdbx_description
1 polymer ?
#
loop_
_entity_poly.entity_id
_entity_poly.type
_entity_poly.pdbx_seq_one_letter_code
_entity_poly.pdbx_strand_id
1 'polypeptide(L)'
;MKQLQKGFTLIELMIVVAIIGILAAIALPQYQNYVTKSQVSRVMGEVSSLRVILEDCMSDGKTEIVTTLTGGVPEECLVNFSGSTLIGAAGDEVSINPDGSGGFDNALVASIGVGTDASYITAKFGKNASTALKTEAGVFLTMQRAAGTGSWFCGTDAAEKFRPAGCSMTVEEAEEAAAEAAAEEDPPA
;
A
#
# COMPACT_ATOMS: atom_id res chain seq x y z
N MET A 1 20.80 -25.11 58.23
CA MET A 1 19.84 -24.00 58.46
C MET A 1 18.81 -24.04 57.36
N LYS A 2 17.52 -24.22 57.68
CA LYS A 2 16.43 -24.22 56.67
C LYS A 2 16.17 -22.77 56.25
N GLN A 3 16.44 -22.45 54.99
CA GLN A 3 16.05 -21.17 54.40
C GLN A 3 14.52 -21.11 54.37
N LEU A 4 13.93 -20.16 55.10
CA LEU A 4 12.50 -19.85 55.00
C LEU A 4 12.25 -19.22 53.63
N GLN A 5 11.54 -19.93 52.75
CA GLN A 5 11.10 -19.36 51.48
C GLN A 5 10.18 -18.17 51.77
N LYS A 6 10.65 -16.95 51.47
CA LYS A 6 9.81 -15.75 51.46
C LYS A 6 8.87 -15.86 50.26
N GLY A 7 7.60 -16.15 50.51
CA GLY A 7 6.55 -16.14 49.49
C GLY A 7 6.28 -14.72 49.00
N PHE A 8 5.92 -14.60 47.72
CA PHE A 8 5.44 -13.36 47.11
C PHE A 8 4.11 -12.94 47.74
N THR A 9 3.95 -11.66 48.08
CA THR A 9 2.72 -11.18 48.72
C THR A 9 1.65 -10.87 47.67
N LEU A 10 0.37 -11.07 48.02
CA LEU A 10 -0.75 -10.67 47.16
C LEU A 10 -0.74 -9.16 46.87
N ILE A 11 -0.24 -8.35 47.81
CA ILE A 11 -0.15 -6.90 47.63
C ILE A 11 0.92 -6.51 46.62
N GLU A 12 2.08 -7.19 46.61
CA GLU A 12 3.09 -6.99 45.57
C GLU A 12 2.54 -7.36 44.20
N LEU A 13 1.77 -8.45 44.11
CA LEU A 13 1.12 -8.84 42.85
C LEU A 13 0.13 -7.79 42.35
N MET A 14 -0.72 -7.28 43.24
CA MET A 14 -1.73 -6.27 42.88
C MET A 14 -1.11 -4.96 42.40
N ILE A 15 -0.02 -4.51 43.03
CA ILE A 15 0.69 -3.30 42.61
C ILE A 15 1.32 -3.48 41.23
N VAL A 16 1.94 -4.64 40.98
CA VAL A 16 2.55 -4.94 39.68
C VAL A 16 1.48 -4.94 38.58
N VAL A 17 0.32 -5.56 38.81
CA VAL A 17 -0.79 -5.57 37.85
C VAL A 17 -1.31 -4.15 37.60
N ALA A 18 -1.43 -3.32 38.63
CA ALA A 18 -1.87 -1.93 38.48
C ALA A 18 -0.90 -1.10 37.62
N ILE A 19 0.42 -1.24 37.84
CA ILE A 19 1.44 -0.55 37.05
C ILE A 19 1.42 -1.03 35.59
N ILE A 20 1.36 -2.35 35.36
CA ILE A 20 1.28 -2.91 34.00
C ILE A 20 0.01 -2.41 33.29
N GLY A 21 -1.12 -2.31 34.00
CA GLY A 21 -2.37 -1.79 33.45
C GLY A 21 -2.25 -0.36 32.92
N ILE A 22 -1.61 0.54 33.69
CA ILE A 22 -1.37 1.93 33.29
C ILE A 22 -0.44 2.00 32.08
N LEU A 23 0.67 1.27 32.10
CA LEU A 23 1.63 1.25 30.99
C LEU A 23 0.99 0.70 29.70
N ALA A 24 0.21 -0.38 29.80
CA ALA A 24 -0.45 -0.99 28.66
C ALA A 24 -1.47 -0.05 28.00
N ALA A 25 -2.21 0.73 28.78
CA ALA A 25 -3.19 1.69 28.27
C ALA A 25 -2.57 2.76 27.35
N ILE A 26 -1.31 3.15 27.60
CA ILE A 26 -0.59 4.14 26.78
C ILE A 26 0.20 3.44 25.67
N ALA A 27 0.88 2.34 25.98
CA ALA A 27 1.80 1.67 25.06
C ALA A 27 1.07 0.99 23.89
N LEU A 28 -0.10 0.38 24.13
CA LEU A 28 -0.86 -0.33 23.10
C LEU A 28 -1.30 0.57 21.93
N PRO A 29 -1.99 1.71 22.14
CA PRO A 29 -2.39 2.57 21.03
C PRO A 29 -1.17 3.17 20.29
N GLN A 30 -0.09 3.47 21.01
CA GLN A 30 1.16 3.95 20.39
C GLN A 30 1.80 2.87 19.50
N TYR A 31 1.88 1.62 19.99
CA TYR A 31 2.41 0.49 19.23
C TYR A 31 1.56 0.21 17.99
N GLN A 32 0.22 0.25 18.10
CA GLN A 32 -0.68 0.09 16.96
C GLN A 32 -0.47 1.17 15.89
N ASN A 33 -0.28 2.43 16.30
CA ASN A 33 0.03 3.52 15.36
C ASN A 33 1.38 3.29 14.66
N TYR A 34 2.41 2.84 15.39
CA TYR A 34 3.72 2.52 14.83
C TYR A 34 3.64 1.39 13.80
N VAL A 35 2.96 0.29 14.14
CA VAL A 35 2.73 -0.84 13.21
C VAL A 35 1.99 -0.36 11.97
N THR A 36 0.94 0.44 12.13
CA THR A 36 0.17 0.99 11.00
C THR A 36 1.06 1.80 10.06
N LYS A 37 1.86 2.73 10.59
CA LYS A 37 2.78 3.54 9.79
C LYS A 37 3.83 2.69 9.06
N SER A 38 4.34 1.65 9.73
CA SER A 38 5.26 0.69 9.12
C SER A 38 4.60 -0.11 8.00
N GLN A 39 3.33 -0.48 8.14
CA GLN A 39 2.57 -1.20 7.11
C GLN A 39 2.35 -0.34 5.86
N VAL A 40 1.94 0.93 6.02
CA VAL A 40 1.80 1.87 4.90
C VAL A 40 3.14 2.05 4.16
N SER A 41 4.23 2.23 4.91
CA SER A 41 5.56 2.38 4.32
C SER A 41 6.02 1.12 3.57
N ARG A 42 5.66 -0.07 4.07
CA ARG A 42 5.98 -1.34 3.41
C ARG A 42 5.21 -1.51 2.10
N VAL A 43 3.91 -1.23 2.12
CA VAL A 43 3.06 -1.26 0.92
C VAL A 43 3.54 -0.24 -0.11
N MET A 44 3.93 0.96 0.31
CA MET A 44 4.54 1.95 -0.59
C MET A 44 5.80 1.41 -1.28
N GLY A 45 6.68 0.70 -0.56
CA GLY A 45 7.86 0.05 -1.13
C GLY A 45 7.51 -1.10 -2.08
N GLU A 46 6.54 -1.93 -1.71
CA GLU A 46 6.02 -3.02 -2.55
C GLU A 46 5.46 -2.48 -3.87
N VAL A 47 4.62 -1.44 -3.82
CA VAL A 47 4.03 -0.77 -5.00
C VAL A 47 5.09 -0.04 -5.83
N SER A 48 6.05 0.63 -5.19
CA SER A 48 7.16 1.31 -5.89
C SER A 48 8.04 0.35 -6.69
N SER A 49 8.12 -0.93 -6.31
CA SER A 49 8.85 -1.93 -7.10
C SER A 49 8.15 -2.26 -8.42
N LEU A 50 6.81 -2.23 -8.44
CA LEU A 50 6.01 -2.46 -9.64
C LEU A 50 6.18 -1.32 -10.65
N ARG A 51 6.32 -0.08 -10.17
CA ARG A 51 6.64 1.08 -11.03
C ARG A 51 7.84 0.83 -11.94
N VAL A 52 8.90 0.18 -11.44
CA VAL A 52 10.11 -0.09 -12.23
C VAL A 52 9.80 -1.05 -13.39
N ILE A 53 8.98 -2.07 -13.14
CA ILE A 53 8.54 -3.03 -14.17
C ILE A 53 7.67 -2.32 -15.21
N LEU A 54 6.77 -1.44 -14.77
CA LEU A 54 5.95 -0.64 -15.68
C LEU A 54 6.80 0.26 -16.58
N GLU A 55 7.80 0.96 -16.03
CA GLU A 55 8.69 1.81 -16.83
C GLU A 55 9.45 1.01 -17.88
N ASP A 56 9.95 -0.18 -17.53
CA ASP A 56 10.62 -1.07 -18.48
C ASP A 56 9.68 -1.49 -19.62
N CYS A 57 8.45 -1.89 -19.28
CA CYS A 57 7.44 -2.23 -20.28
C CYS A 57 7.07 -1.05 -21.19
N MET A 58 6.87 0.13 -20.63
CA MET A 58 6.56 1.33 -21.41
C MET A 58 7.74 1.72 -22.32
N SER A 59 8.98 1.57 -21.85
CA SER A 59 10.17 1.78 -22.66
C SER A 59 10.27 0.80 -23.84
N ASP A 60 9.78 -0.42 -23.65
CA ASP A 60 9.67 -1.45 -24.69
C ASP A 60 8.46 -1.26 -25.62
N GLY A 61 7.57 -0.29 -25.34
CA GLY A 61 6.34 -0.07 -26.09
C GLY A 61 5.23 -1.09 -25.79
N LYS A 62 5.33 -1.82 -24.66
CA LYS A 62 4.31 -2.77 -24.21
C LYS A 62 3.21 -2.05 -23.44
N THR A 63 1.98 -2.16 -23.93
CA THR A 63 0.81 -1.45 -23.36
C THR A 63 -0.25 -2.39 -22.80
N GLU A 64 -0.04 -3.70 -22.83
CA GLU A 64 -1.01 -4.67 -22.32
C GLU A 64 -0.47 -5.35 -21.05
N ILE A 65 -1.04 -5.05 -19.89
CA ILE A 65 -0.61 -5.68 -18.63
C ILE A 65 -1.14 -7.12 -18.57
N VAL A 66 -0.23 -8.07 -18.36
CA VAL A 66 -0.56 -9.48 -18.16
C VAL A 66 0.10 -10.02 -16.89
N THR A 67 -0.58 -10.95 -16.22
CA THR A 67 -0.05 -11.65 -15.03
C THR A 67 0.51 -13.03 -15.35
N THR A 68 0.16 -13.56 -16.53
CA THR A 68 0.66 -14.81 -17.07
C THR A 68 1.01 -14.58 -18.52
N LEU A 69 2.21 -14.98 -18.94
CA LEU A 69 2.58 -14.92 -20.36
C LEU A 69 1.72 -15.91 -21.14
N THR A 70 0.89 -15.39 -22.03
CA THR A 70 0.13 -16.22 -22.97
C THR A 70 1.01 -16.66 -24.14
N GLY A 71 2.14 -15.97 -24.35
CA GLY A 71 3.14 -16.27 -25.36
C GLY A 71 2.62 -15.99 -26.76
N GLY A 72 3.08 -14.89 -27.38
CA GLY A 72 2.82 -14.65 -28.81
C GLY A 72 2.40 -13.23 -29.19
N VAL A 73 2.30 -12.29 -28.25
CA VAL A 73 2.00 -10.89 -28.53
C VAL A 73 3.14 -10.00 -28.01
N PRO A 74 3.73 -9.12 -28.86
CA PRO A 74 4.86 -8.27 -28.49
C PRO A 74 4.48 -7.13 -27.54
N GLU A 75 3.18 -6.89 -27.32
CA GLU A 75 2.63 -5.79 -26.53
C GLU A 75 2.40 -6.15 -25.05
N GLU A 76 2.62 -7.42 -24.67
CA GLU A 76 2.45 -7.92 -23.31
C GLU A 76 3.56 -7.41 -22.36
N CYS A 77 3.14 -6.66 -21.34
CA CYS A 77 3.90 -6.33 -20.15
C CYS A 77 3.61 -7.34 -19.04
N LEU A 78 4.56 -8.27 -18.80
CA LEU A 78 4.44 -9.18 -17.68
C LEU A 78 4.68 -8.46 -16.36
N VAL A 79 3.63 -8.28 -15.58
CA VAL A 79 3.72 -7.81 -14.20
C VAL A 79 3.39 -8.97 -13.29
N ASN A 80 4.41 -9.46 -12.57
CA ASN A 80 4.24 -10.49 -11.56
C ASN A 80 4.58 -9.92 -10.18
N PHE A 81 3.72 -10.20 -9.21
CA PHE A 81 3.88 -9.76 -7.84
C PHE A 81 3.81 -10.98 -6.93
N SER A 82 4.91 -11.26 -6.22
CA SER A 82 4.90 -12.22 -5.13
C SER A 82 4.02 -11.65 -4.02
N GLY A 83 2.86 -12.26 -3.79
CA GLY A 83 1.78 -11.63 -3.06
C GLY A 83 2.13 -10.99 -1.71
N SER A 84 1.34 -10.00 -1.31
CA SER A 84 1.52 -9.30 -0.03
C SER A 84 0.51 -9.80 0.99
N THR A 85 0.93 -9.90 2.24
CA THR A 85 -0.01 -10.15 3.35
C THR A 85 -0.80 -8.89 3.73
N LEU A 86 -0.32 -7.70 3.35
CA LEU A 86 -0.94 -6.42 3.69
C LEU A 86 -1.76 -5.80 2.56
N ILE A 87 -1.71 -6.39 1.38
CA ILE A 87 -2.45 -5.98 0.21
C ILE A 87 -3.19 -7.25 -0.23
N GLY A 88 -4.52 -7.27 -0.20
CA GLY A 88 -5.34 -8.46 -0.50
C GLY A 88 -5.79 -9.32 0.71
N ALA A 89 -6.53 -10.39 0.44
CA ALA A 89 -6.98 -11.35 1.44
C ALA A 89 -5.91 -12.42 1.75
N ALA A 90 -5.83 -12.85 3.01
CA ALA A 90 -4.92 -13.91 3.41
C ALA A 90 -5.30 -15.25 2.74
N GLY A 91 -4.42 -15.78 1.88
CA GLY A 91 -4.57 -17.11 1.29
C GLY A 91 -5.13 -17.17 -0.14
N ASP A 92 -5.45 -16.02 -0.74
CA ASP A 92 -5.85 -15.92 -2.14
C ASP A 92 -4.64 -15.49 -3.01
N GLU A 93 -4.59 -15.94 -4.27
CA GLU A 93 -3.60 -15.46 -5.24
C GLU A 93 -3.75 -13.95 -5.41
N VAL A 94 -2.62 -13.23 -5.44
CA VAL A 94 -2.67 -11.80 -5.75
C VAL A 94 -3.12 -11.64 -7.19
N SER A 95 -4.32 -11.12 -7.37
CA SER A 95 -4.79 -10.68 -8.68
C SER A 95 -4.41 -9.22 -8.91
N ILE A 96 -3.87 -8.99 -10.10
CA ILE A 96 -3.67 -7.67 -10.69
C ILE A 96 -4.82 -7.47 -11.67
N ASN A 97 -5.39 -6.28 -11.63
CA ASN A 97 -6.41 -5.86 -12.58
C ASN A 97 -5.79 -4.95 -13.63
N PRO A 98 -5.55 -5.45 -14.86
CA PRO A 98 -4.80 -4.74 -15.89
C PRO A 98 -5.54 -3.57 -16.54
N ASP A 99 -6.85 -3.42 -16.30
CA ASP A 99 -7.69 -2.37 -16.92
C ASP A 99 -8.48 -1.52 -15.91
N GLY A 100 -8.33 -1.79 -14.61
CA GLY A 100 -9.08 -1.15 -13.54
C GLY A 100 -10.59 -1.43 -13.53
N SER A 101 -11.08 -2.34 -14.35
CA SER A 101 -12.50 -2.69 -14.44
C SER A 101 -12.92 -3.67 -13.32
N GLY A 102 -14.12 -3.53 -12.76
CA GLY A 102 -14.62 -4.46 -11.74
C GLY A 102 -14.20 -4.17 -10.29
N GLY A 103 -13.45 -3.09 -10.03
CA GLY A 103 -13.15 -2.62 -8.67
C GLY A 103 -12.29 -3.59 -7.84
N PHE A 104 -12.06 -3.26 -6.57
CA PHE A 104 -11.23 -4.07 -5.67
C PHE A 104 -12.05 -5.10 -4.88
N ASP A 105 -12.37 -6.22 -5.52
CA ASP A 105 -12.92 -7.41 -4.88
C ASP A 105 -11.96 -7.99 -3.82
N ASN A 106 -12.43 -8.89 -2.96
CA ASN A 106 -11.64 -9.43 -1.83
C ASN A 106 -10.29 -10.07 -2.23
N ALA A 107 -10.15 -10.52 -3.49
CA ALA A 107 -8.91 -11.07 -4.04
C ALA A 107 -8.05 -10.02 -4.76
N LEU A 108 -8.64 -8.89 -5.21
CA LEU A 108 -7.92 -7.90 -6.00
C LEU A 108 -7.07 -6.97 -5.13
N VAL A 109 -5.78 -6.99 -5.41
CA VAL A 109 -4.73 -6.44 -4.55
C VAL A 109 -4.20 -5.13 -5.12
N ALA A 110 -4.05 -5.09 -6.45
CA ALA A 110 -3.63 -3.90 -7.17
C ALA A 110 -4.37 -3.79 -8.51
N SER A 111 -4.73 -2.56 -8.88
CA SER A 111 -5.12 -2.20 -10.23
C SER A 111 -3.95 -1.50 -10.89
N ILE A 112 -3.60 -1.93 -12.10
CA ILE A 112 -2.46 -1.42 -12.84
C ILE A 112 -2.94 -1.07 -14.23
N GLY A 113 -2.85 0.19 -14.60
CA GLY A 113 -3.06 0.64 -15.97
C GLY A 113 -1.73 1.08 -16.58
N VAL A 114 -1.48 0.68 -17.82
CA VAL A 114 -0.48 1.32 -18.68
C VAL A 114 -1.17 1.84 -19.91
N GLY A 115 -0.81 3.04 -20.32
CA GLY A 115 -1.43 3.71 -21.45
C GLY A 115 -0.58 4.89 -21.88
N THR A 116 -0.82 5.37 -23.09
CA THR A 116 -0.15 6.55 -23.64
C THR A 116 -0.50 7.82 -22.86
N ASP A 117 -1.70 7.85 -22.27
CA ASP A 117 -2.29 9.08 -21.70
C ASP A 117 -2.38 9.05 -20.17
N ALA A 118 -2.35 7.86 -19.55
CA ALA A 118 -2.27 7.69 -18.10
C ALA A 118 -1.72 6.30 -17.76
N SER A 119 -0.78 6.23 -16.83
CA SER A 119 -0.33 4.96 -16.24
C SER A 119 -0.39 5.06 -14.73
N TYR A 120 -0.89 4.02 -14.08
CA TYR A 120 -1.14 4.06 -12.65
C TYR A 120 -1.00 2.70 -11.99
N ILE A 121 -0.73 2.71 -10.70
CA ILE A 121 -0.71 1.53 -9.83
C ILE A 121 -1.47 1.90 -8.57
N THR A 122 -2.64 1.31 -8.36
CA THR A 122 -3.45 1.55 -7.16
C THR A 122 -3.59 0.25 -6.39
N ALA A 123 -3.13 0.24 -5.13
CA ALA A 123 -3.19 -0.89 -4.23
C ALA A 123 -4.18 -0.66 -3.09
N LYS A 124 -4.93 -1.69 -2.70
CA LYS A 124 -5.87 -1.64 -1.56
C LYS A 124 -5.30 -2.38 -0.35
N PHE A 125 -5.31 -1.75 0.82
CA PHE A 125 -4.90 -2.44 2.04
C PHE A 125 -5.82 -3.63 2.36
N GLY A 126 -5.18 -4.77 2.61
CA GLY A 126 -5.79 -6.08 2.76
C GLY A 126 -6.26 -6.43 4.19
N LYS A 127 -6.77 -7.64 4.38
CA LYS A 127 -7.40 -8.07 5.65
C LYS A 127 -6.42 -8.15 6.83
N ASN A 128 -5.15 -8.43 6.58
CA ASN A 128 -4.12 -8.46 7.64
C ASN A 128 -3.49 -7.09 7.92
N ALA A 129 -3.90 -6.05 7.17
CA ALA A 129 -3.54 -4.69 7.54
C ALA A 129 -4.16 -4.33 8.90
N SER A 130 -3.58 -3.32 9.54
CA SER A 130 -4.07 -2.77 10.80
C SER A 130 -5.54 -2.35 10.65
N THR A 131 -6.29 -2.40 11.74
CA THR A 131 -7.70 -1.98 11.73
C THR A 131 -7.90 -0.55 11.26
N ALA A 132 -6.90 0.33 11.45
CA ALA A 132 -6.94 1.71 10.97
C ALA A 132 -6.83 1.83 9.44
N LEU A 133 -6.46 0.75 8.73
CA LEU A 133 -6.35 0.67 7.27
C LEU A 133 -7.49 -0.16 6.64
N LYS A 134 -8.48 -0.58 7.45
CA LYS A 134 -9.58 -1.47 7.03
C LYS A 134 -10.93 -0.78 7.19
N THR A 135 -11.12 0.30 6.46
CA THR A 135 -12.40 1.00 6.37
C THR A 135 -13.34 0.26 5.41
N GLU A 136 -14.66 0.49 5.54
CA GLU A 136 -15.64 -0.09 4.60
C GLU A 136 -15.41 0.41 3.17
N ALA A 137 -15.01 1.67 3.02
CA ALA A 137 -14.64 2.26 1.73
C ALA A 137 -13.32 1.70 1.16
N GLY A 138 -12.51 1.02 1.98
CA GLY A 138 -11.13 0.69 1.66
C GLY A 138 -10.19 1.88 1.91
N VAL A 139 -8.92 1.55 2.12
CA VAL A 139 -7.83 2.53 2.12
C VAL A 139 -6.94 2.16 0.95
N PHE A 140 -6.61 3.14 0.12
CA PHE A 140 -5.82 2.93 -1.08
C PHE A 140 -4.49 3.66 -1.01
N LEU A 141 -3.53 3.14 -1.77
CA LEU A 141 -2.29 3.82 -2.11
C LEU A 141 -2.17 3.78 -3.63
N THR A 142 -1.97 4.93 -4.25
CA THR A 142 -1.81 5.05 -5.70
C THR A 142 -0.44 5.61 -6.05
N MET A 143 0.10 5.15 -7.17
CA MET A 143 1.17 5.79 -7.88
C MET A 143 0.65 6.15 -9.28
N GLN A 144 0.59 7.44 -9.56
CA GLN A 144 0.09 7.99 -10.81
C GLN A 144 1.28 8.50 -11.62
N ARG A 145 1.31 8.20 -12.91
CA ARG A 145 2.32 8.67 -13.85
C ARG A 145 1.68 9.66 -14.81
N ALA A 146 2.24 10.87 -14.87
CA ALA A 146 1.86 11.85 -15.88
C ALA A 146 2.30 11.37 -17.28
N ALA A 147 1.39 11.45 -18.24
CA ALA A 147 1.73 11.31 -19.65
C ALA A 147 2.67 12.43 -20.10
N GLY A 148 3.45 12.17 -21.15
CA GLY A 148 4.46 13.11 -21.66
C GLY A 148 5.71 13.17 -20.80
N THR A 149 5.60 13.70 -19.58
CA THR A 149 6.74 13.97 -18.69
C THR A 149 7.30 12.71 -18.00
N GLY A 150 6.48 11.67 -17.82
CA GLY A 150 6.85 10.47 -17.07
C GLY A 150 7.08 10.69 -15.57
N SER A 151 6.65 11.84 -15.05
CA SER A 151 6.71 12.15 -13.62
C SER A 151 5.74 11.28 -12.84
N TRP A 152 6.13 10.88 -11.63
CA TRP A 152 5.28 10.06 -10.75
C TRP A 152 4.85 10.81 -9.51
N PHE A 153 3.59 10.61 -9.16
CA PHE A 153 2.92 11.18 -8.02
C PHE A 153 2.39 10.03 -7.16
N CYS A 154 2.54 10.15 -5.84
CA CYS A 154 2.08 9.13 -4.91
C CYS A 154 1.00 9.70 -4.01
N GLY A 155 -0.13 9.01 -3.94
CA GLY A 155 -1.29 9.36 -3.11
C GLY A 155 -1.71 8.22 -2.19
N THR A 156 -2.30 8.55 -1.04
CA THR A 156 -2.83 7.53 -0.10
C THR A 156 -4.01 8.06 0.71
N ASP A 157 -5.02 7.21 0.92
CA ASP A 157 -6.18 7.51 1.77
C ASP A 157 -5.92 7.24 3.25
N ALA A 158 -4.77 6.65 3.58
CA ALA A 158 -4.36 6.50 4.97
C ALA A 158 -4.38 7.85 5.67
N ALA A 159 -4.86 7.88 6.92
CA ALA A 159 -4.90 9.09 7.73
C ALA A 159 -3.51 9.76 7.76
N GLU A 160 -3.48 11.08 7.76
CA GLU A 160 -2.26 11.90 7.63
C GLU A 160 -1.09 11.43 8.51
N LYS A 161 -1.38 11.10 9.78
CA LYS A 161 -0.39 10.57 10.75
C LYS A 161 0.34 9.28 10.32
N PHE A 162 -0.22 8.53 9.38
CA PHE A 162 0.32 7.27 8.87
C PHE A 162 0.98 7.42 7.49
N ARG A 163 0.84 8.58 6.83
CA ARG A 163 1.39 8.79 5.50
C ARG A 163 2.93 8.82 5.55
N PRO A 164 3.63 8.14 4.62
CA PRO A 164 5.08 8.17 4.53
C PRO A 164 5.53 9.48 3.87
N ALA A 165 6.78 9.89 4.11
CA ALA A 165 7.31 11.16 3.60
C ALA A 165 7.30 11.27 2.06
N GLY A 166 7.41 10.14 1.34
CA GLY A 166 7.35 10.10 -0.13
C GLY A 166 5.94 9.97 -0.72
N CYS A 167 4.89 10.00 0.11
CA CYS A 167 3.50 9.83 -0.31
C CYS A 167 2.57 10.58 0.65
N SER A 168 2.65 11.91 0.64
CA SER A 168 1.87 12.76 1.56
C SER A 168 0.52 13.18 1.01
N MET A 169 0.32 13.10 -0.30
CA MET A 169 -0.92 13.46 -0.99
C MET A 169 -2.03 12.44 -0.72
N THR A 170 -3.28 12.84 -0.89
CA THR A 170 -4.41 11.92 -1.06
C THR A 170 -4.33 11.22 -2.41
N VAL A 171 -5.13 10.16 -2.59
CA VAL A 171 -5.25 9.49 -3.90
C VAL A 171 -5.73 10.47 -4.97
N GLU A 172 -6.78 11.24 -4.67
CA GLU A 172 -7.36 12.26 -5.55
C GLU A 172 -6.36 13.35 -5.92
N GLU A 173 -5.59 13.86 -4.95
CA GLU A 173 -4.55 14.87 -5.20
C GLU A 173 -3.44 14.34 -6.12
N ALA A 174 -3.07 13.05 -6.01
CA ALA A 174 -2.05 12.45 -6.87
C ALA A 174 -2.55 12.22 -8.30
N GLU A 175 -3.84 11.88 -8.46
CA GLU A 175 -4.50 11.77 -9.76
C GLU A 175 -4.57 13.13 -10.47
N GLU A 176 -4.97 14.18 -9.74
CA GLU A 176 -5.03 15.55 -10.27
C GLU A 176 -3.63 16.06 -10.65
N ALA A 177 -2.64 15.88 -9.78
CA ALA A 177 -1.26 16.31 -10.05
C ALA A 177 -0.66 15.62 -11.29
N ALA A 178 -0.97 14.34 -11.50
CA ALA A 178 -0.53 13.62 -12.69
C ALA A 178 -1.21 14.15 -13.97
N ALA A 179 -2.51 14.48 -13.89
CA ALA A 179 -3.24 15.05 -15.01
C ALA A 179 -2.76 16.46 -15.37
N GLU A 180 -2.50 17.32 -14.37
CA GLU A 180 -1.96 18.66 -14.59
C GLU A 180 -0.57 18.62 -15.23
N ALA A 181 0.31 17.77 -14.71
CA ALA A 181 1.65 17.58 -15.27
C ALA A 181 1.66 16.99 -16.69
N ALA A 182 0.58 16.33 -17.12
CA ALA A 182 0.41 15.88 -18.50
C ALA A 182 -0.08 17.00 -19.43
N ALA A 183 -0.81 18.00 -18.91
CA ALA A 183 -1.39 19.10 -19.70
C ALA A 183 -0.40 20.24 -20.01
N GLU A 184 0.70 20.38 -19.25
CA GLU A 184 1.69 21.45 -19.43
C GLU A 184 2.59 21.27 -20.68
N GLU A 185 2.43 20.17 -21.42
CA GLU A 185 3.21 19.84 -22.61
C GLU A 185 2.66 20.42 -23.93
N ASP A 186 1.55 21.17 -23.89
CA ASP A 186 0.98 21.83 -25.07
C ASP A 186 1.52 23.27 -25.17
N PRO A 187 2.61 23.54 -25.93
CA PRO A 187 3.03 24.92 -26.15
C PRO A 187 1.92 25.66 -26.90
N PRO A 188 1.56 26.90 -26.50
CA PRO A 188 0.70 27.71 -27.34
C PRO A 188 1.36 27.90 -28.71
N ALA A 189 0.69 27.39 -29.75
CA ALA A 189 1.08 27.52 -31.15
C ALA A 189 1.22 28.97 -31.62
#